data_AF-A0A4S3JRN7-F1
#
_entry.id   AF-A0A4S3JRN7-F1
#
_cell.length_a   1.000
_cell.length_b   1.000
_cell.length_c   1.000
_cell.angle_alpha   90.00
_cell.angle_beta   90.00
_cell.angle_gamma   90.00
#
_symmetry.space_group_name_H-M   'P 1'
#
loop_
_entity.id
_entity.type
_entity.pdbx_description
1 polymer ?
#
loop_
_entity_poly.entity_id
_entity_poly.type
_entity_poly.pdbx_seq_one_letter_code
_entity_poly.pdbx_strand_id
1 'polypeptide(L)'
;MSTKHKVIEVVGATDIKGLLFRAGADEEALEREAPPFEQPALSQKASFIYVPPNATNPLFLPTLNAATGRYEFILRLSKDLDMPIIVESTDPLVRALVERECPGIKLLAYDSLLAVEDIMSAWGAAAGKPAKLVEVTTEFMHGPLGIPWEVLDALPYIIEFGYMGGLDNVVYPSD
;
A
#
# COMPACT_ATOMS: atom_id res chain seq x y z
N MET A 1 9.14 -36.04 -10.65
CA MET A 1 8.33 -34.82 -10.42
C MET A 1 9.30 -33.65 -10.26
N SER A 2 9.31 -32.71 -11.20
CA SER A 2 10.22 -31.55 -11.15
C SER A 2 9.56 -30.47 -10.28
N THR A 3 10.17 -30.13 -9.16
CA THR A 3 9.75 -29.03 -8.29
C THR A 3 9.90 -27.73 -9.09
N LYS A 4 8.79 -27.13 -9.54
CA LYS A 4 8.80 -25.80 -10.15
C LYS A 4 9.16 -24.80 -9.05
N HIS A 5 10.41 -24.34 -9.04
CA HIS A 5 10.86 -23.31 -8.11
C HIS A 5 10.20 -22.00 -8.56
N LYS A 6 9.29 -21.45 -7.75
CA LYS A 6 8.73 -20.10 -7.91
C LYS A 6 9.56 -19.14 -7.08
N VAL A 7 9.82 -17.96 -7.64
CA VAL A 7 10.49 -16.87 -6.93
C VAL A 7 9.41 -15.88 -6.51
N ILE A 8 9.42 -15.48 -5.23
CA ILE A 8 8.55 -14.43 -4.73
C ILE A 8 9.43 -13.25 -4.37
N GLU A 9 9.02 -12.08 -4.83
CA GLU A 9 9.60 -10.82 -4.39
C GLU A 9 8.57 -10.03 -3.59
N VAL A 10 9.00 -9.57 -2.42
CA VAL A 10 8.18 -8.75 -1.51
C VAL A 10 8.44 -7.29 -1.81
N VAL A 11 7.42 -6.60 -2.32
CA VAL A 11 7.43 -5.17 -2.57
C VAL A 11 6.65 -4.51 -1.42
N GLY A 12 7.36 -3.94 -0.45
CA GLY A 12 6.75 -3.32 0.72
C GLY A 12 6.60 -1.80 0.58
N ALA A 13 5.52 -1.23 1.13
CA ALA A 13 5.37 0.22 1.30
C ALA A 13 6.42 0.86 2.23
N THR A 14 7.22 0.06 2.94
CA THR A 14 8.40 0.53 3.71
C THR A 14 9.63 0.76 2.84
N ASP A 15 9.69 0.19 1.64
CA ASP A 15 10.68 0.52 0.63
C ASP A 15 10.04 1.45 -0.40
N ILE A 16 9.82 2.68 0.07
CA ILE A 16 9.34 3.82 -0.69
C ILE A 16 10.03 3.98 -2.05
N LYS A 17 11.28 3.53 -2.20
CA LYS A 17 11.97 3.53 -3.50
C LYS A 17 11.27 2.65 -4.54
N GLY A 18 10.67 1.52 -4.15
CA GLY A 18 9.94 0.64 -5.06
C GLY A 18 8.58 1.19 -5.51
N LEU A 19 7.97 2.08 -4.71
CA LEU A 19 6.74 2.78 -5.07
C LEU A 19 7.04 4.06 -5.88
N LEU A 20 8.09 4.81 -5.48
CA LEU A 20 8.58 6.02 -6.15
C LEU A 20 9.15 5.77 -7.55
N PHE A 21 9.84 4.65 -7.76
CA PHE A 21 10.37 4.30 -9.09
C PHE A 21 9.26 4.12 -10.14
N ARG A 22 8.04 3.78 -9.71
CA ARG A 22 6.94 3.40 -10.61
C ARG A 22 5.94 4.53 -10.88
N ALA A 23 5.89 5.55 -10.04
CA ALA A 23 4.98 6.69 -10.19
C ALA A 23 5.44 7.75 -11.23
N GLY A 24 6.60 7.57 -11.86
CA GLY A 24 7.16 8.50 -12.87
C GLY A 24 7.67 7.84 -14.15
N ALA A 25 7.33 6.57 -14.39
CA ALA A 25 7.83 5.81 -15.53
C ALA A 25 6.80 5.79 -16.67
N ASP A 26 7.21 6.23 -17.87
CA ASP A 26 6.62 5.82 -19.15
C ASP A 26 6.41 4.29 -19.14
N GLU A 27 5.39 3.76 -19.82
CA GLU A 27 5.20 2.30 -19.97
C GLU A 27 6.50 1.59 -20.45
N GLU A 28 7.33 2.26 -21.25
CA GLU A 28 8.65 1.79 -21.68
C GLU A 28 9.71 1.71 -20.55
N ALA A 29 9.59 2.53 -19.50
CA ALA A 29 10.46 2.49 -18.33
C ALA A 29 10.01 1.41 -17.31
N LEU A 30 8.70 1.14 -17.21
CA LEU A 30 8.14 0.04 -16.42
C LEU A 30 8.59 -1.35 -16.91
N GLU A 31 8.74 -1.54 -18.23
CA GLU A 31 9.33 -2.76 -18.80
C GLU A 31 10.86 -2.85 -18.61
N ARG A 32 11.56 -1.71 -18.51
CA ARG A 32 13.03 -1.66 -18.30
C ARG A 32 13.45 -1.85 -16.85
N GLU A 33 12.58 -1.58 -15.89
CA GLU A 33 12.91 -1.55 -14.45
C GLU A 33 11.99 -2.41 -13.58
N ALA A 34 11.48 -3.52 -14.13
CA ALA A 34 11.50 -4.73 -13.32
C ALA A 34 12.93 -4.85 -12.77
N PRO A 35 13.14 -5.17 -11.46
CA PRO A 35 14.51 -5.41 -10.98
C PRO A 35 15.13 -6.31 -12.01
N PRO A 36 16.31 -5.97 -12.57
CA PRO A 36 16.89 -6.82 -13.58
C PRO A 36 17.09 -8.13 -12.87
N PHE A 37 16.18 -9.08 -13.07
CA PHE A 37 16.54 -10.46 -12.94
C PHE A 37 17.64 -10.52 -13.98
N GLU A 38 18.88 -10.49 -13.50
CA GLU A 38 20.07 -10.63 -14.33
C GLU A 38 19.97 -11.91 -15.18
N GLN A 39 18.97 -12.75 -14.88
CA GLN A 39 18.49 -13.90 -15.61
C GLN A 39 17.00 -13.72 -16.04
N PRO A 40 16.71 -13.40 -17.31
CA PRO A 40 15.33 -13.32 -17.85
C PRO A 40 14.50 -14.60 -17.70
N ALA A 41 15.13 -15.74 -17.49
CA ALA A 41 14.45 -17.00 -17.21
C ALA A 41 13.83 -17.05 -15.79
N LEU A 42 14.27 -16.20 -14.87
CA LEU A 42 13.73 -16.09 -13.51
C LEU A 42 12.54 -15.12 -13.46
N SER A 43 12.55 -14.03 -14.24
CA SER A 43 11.42 -13.09 -14.30
C SER A 43 10.13 -13.77 -14.77
N GLN A 44 10.25 -14.72 -15.71
CA GLN A 44 9.12 -15.55 -16.18
C GLN A 44 8.56 -16.51 -15.12
N LYS A 45 9.25 -16.68 -13.99
CA LYS A 45 8.86 -17.54 -12.86
C LYS A 45 8.55 -16.74 -11.59
N ALA A 46 8.61 -15.42 -11.66
CA ALA A 46 8.43 -14.54 -10.53
C ALA A 46 6.96 -14.16 -10.35
N SER A 47 6.53 -14.07 -9.10
CA SER A 47 5.28 -13.39 -8.71
C SER A 47 5.63 -12.34 -7.65
N PHE A 48 4.82 -11.28 -7.58
CA PHE A 48 5.09 -10.13 -6.72
C PHE A 48 3.99 -10.00 -5.68
N ILE A 49 4.39 -9.74 -4.43
CA ILE A 49 3.46 -9.38 -3.36
C ILE A 49 3.67 -7.92 -2.97
N TYR A 50 2.60 -7.15 -2.97
CA TYR A 50 2.54 -5.74 -2.62
C TYR A 50 1.96 -5.63 -1.22
N VAL A 51 2.81 -5.23 -0.27
CA VAL A 51 2.41 -5.17 1.13
C VAL A 51 1.98 -3.73 1.45
N PRO A 52 0.69 -3.49 1.75
CA PRO A 52 0.17 -2.19 2.10
C PRO A 52 0.65 -1.76 3.50
N PRO A 53 0.34 -0.52 3.92
CA PRO A 53 0.57 -0.09 5.29
C PRO A 53 -0.07 -1.04 6.32
N ASN A 54 0.65 -1.29 7.41
CA ASN A 54 0.06 -1.98 8.57
C ASN A 54 -0.83 -1.03 9.37
N ALA A 55 -1.75 -1.60 10.16
CA ALA A 55 -2.70 -0.82 10.97
C ALA A 55 -2.05 0.09 12.02
N THR A 56 -0.76 -0.13 12.33
CA THR A 56 0.01 0.65 13.30
C THR A 56 0.95 1.66 12.64
N ASN A 57 0.85 1.87 11.32
CA ASN A 57 1.70 2.79 10.59
C ASN A 57 1.48 4.22 11.13
N PRO A 58 2.52 4.90 11.64
CA PRO A 58 2.42 6.22 12.25
C PRO A 58 1.80 7.29 11.34
N LEU A 59 1.95 7.17 10.01
CA LEU A 59 1.35 8.10 9.05
C LEU A 59 -0.17 8.11 9.17
N PHE A 60 -0.78 6.96 9.44
CA PHE A 60 -2.23 6.79 9.49
C PHE A 60 -2.78 6.75 10.92
N LEU A 61 -2.00 7.15 11.93
CA LEU A 61 -2.48 7.28 13.30
C LEU A 61 -3.05 8.68 13.57
N PRO A 62 -4.22 8.79 14.21
CA PRO A 62 -4.79 10.10 14.50
C PRO A 62 -4.06 10.78 15.66
N THR A 63 -4.00 12.11 15.61
CA THR A 63 -3.52 12.94 16.72
C THR A 63 -4.71 13.46 17.54
N LEU A 64 -4.60 13.46 18.87
CA LEU A 64 -5.61 14.08 19.72
C LEU A 64 -5.43 15.61 19.69
N ASN A 65 -6.42 16.32 19.16
CA ASN A 65 -6.47 17.77 19.23
C ASN A 65 -6.98 18.20 20.61
N ALA A 66 -6.11 18.80 21.43
CA ALA A 66 -6.44 19.21 22.80
C ALA A 66 -7.51 20.32 22.87
N ALA A 67 -7.62 21.16 21.84
CA ALA A 67 -8.58 22.25 21.80
C ALA A 67 -10.00 21.76 21.48
N THR A 68 -10.13 20.76 20.59
CA THR A 68 -11.43 20.23 20.17
C THR A 68 -11.84 18.96 20.93
N GLY A 69 -10.87 18.29 21.57
CA GLY A 69 -11.04 16.99 22.22
C GLY A 69 -11.25 15.83 21.26
N ARG A 70 -11.00 16.02 19.96
CA ARG A 70 -11.27 15.04 18.89
C ARG A 70 -9.97 14.44 18.36
N TYR A 71 -10.07 13.24 17.83
CA TYR A 71 -9.00 12.62 17.05
C TYR A 71 -9.01 13.16 15.63
N GLU A 72 -7.85 13.57 15.13
CA GLU A 72 -7.69 14.15 13.81
C GLU A 72 -6.67 13.33 13.00
N PHE A 73 -7.14 12.78 11.89
CA PHE A 73 -6.30 12.21 10.84
C PHE A 73 -5.92 13.36 9.91
N ILE A 74 -4.65 13.76 9.90
CA ILE A 74 -4.19 14.92 9.11
C ILE A 74 -3.43 14.39 7.90
N LEU A 75 -4.16 14.20 6.80
CA LEU A 75 -3.68 13.47 5.62
C LEU A 75 -4.20 14.09 4.34
N ARG A 76 -3.44 13.95 3.25
CA ARG A 76 -3.94 14.17 1.90
C ARG A 76 -4.60 12.88 1.41
N LEU A 77 -5.86 12.63 1.74
CA LEU A 77 -6.63 11.49 1.24
C LEU A 77 -8.10 11.90 1.07
N SER A 78 -8.82 11.25 0.16
CA SER A 78 -10.28 11.30 0.13
C SER A 78 -10.87 10.37 1.19
N LYS A 79 -12.03 10.71 1.73
CA LYS A 79 -12.80 9.85 2.65
C LYS A 79 -13.26 8.54 2.00
N ASP A 80 -13.52 8.61 0.70
CA ASP A 80 -14.05 7.50 -0.09
C ASP A 80 -12.93 6.60 -0.64
N LEU A 81 -11.65 6.92 -0.35
CA LEU A 81 -10.55 6.09 -0.80
C LEU A 81 -10.52 4.78 0.00
N ASP A 82 -10.54 3.66 -0.72
CA ASP A 82 -10.34 2.34 -0.14
C ASP A 82 -8.85 2.12 0.20
N MET A 83 -8.61 1.90 1.49
CA MET A 83 -7.29 1.65 2.05
C MET A 83 -7.13 0.15 2.34
N PRO A 84 -6.20 -0.54 1.65
CA PRO A 84 -5.80 -1.89 2.01
C PRO A 84 -5.02 -1.83 3.32
N ILE A 85 -5.38 -2.67 4.29
CA ILE A 85 -4.74 -2.75 5.60
C ILE A 85 -4.32 -4.19 5.84
N ILE A 86 -3.05 -4.38 6.19
CA ILE A 86 -2.54 -5.63 6.73
C ILE A 86 -2.47 -5.54 8.27
N VAL A 87 -3.12 -6.48 8.94
CA VAL A 87 -3.20 -6.56 10.41
C VAL A 87 -2.41 -7.76 10.92
N GLU A 88 -2.47 -8.87 10.19
CA GLU A 88 -1.79 -10.13 10.51
C GLU A 88 -0.54 -10.36 9.64
N SER A 89 -0.01 -11.59 9.68
CA SER A 89 1.15 -11.98 8.88
C SER A 89 0.79 -12.09 7.39
N THR A 90 1.74 -11.71 6.53
CA THR A 90 1.65 -11.99 5.09
C THR A 90 1.88 -13.46 4.74
N ASP A 91 2.30 -14.31 5.69
CA ASP A 91 2.67 -15.71 5.42
C ASP A 91 1.58 -16.53 4.72
N PRO A 92 0.30 -16.48 5.13
CA PRO A 92 -0.75 -17.25 4.45
C PRO A 92 -0.96 -16.78 3.00
N LEU A 93 -0.84 -15.48 2.76
CA LEU A 93 -0.99 -14.85 1.45
C LEU A 93 0.17 -15.22 0.51
N VAL A 94 1.40 -15.15 1.03
CA VAL A 94 2.62 -15.59 0.34
C VAL A 94 2.51 -17.08 -0.02
N ARG A 95 2.07 -17.91 0.93
CA ARG A 95 1.89 -19.35 0.69
C ARG A 95 0.84 -19.62 -0.39
N ALA A 96 -0.29 -18.93 -0.36
CA ALA A 96 -1.33 -19.09 -1.38
C ALA A 96 -0.82 -18.70 -2.78
N LEU A 97 -0.08 -17.60 -2.89
CA LEU A 97 0.56 -17.17 -4.14
C LEU A 97 1.52 -18.23 -4.71
N VAL A 98 2.30 -18.90 -3.85
CA VAL A 98 3.20 -19.99 -4.29
C VAL A 98 2.44 -21.24 -4.69
N GLU A 99 1.45 -21.64 -3.90
CA GLU A 99 0.84 -22.96 -4.06
C GLU A 99 -0.24 -22.97 -5.15
N ARG A 100 -0.97 -21.85 -5.32
CA ARG A 100 -2.21 -21.81 -6.12
C ARG A 100 -2.05 -21.06 -7.43
N GLU A 101 -1.30 -19.95 -7.42
CA GLU A 101 -1.26 -19.03 -8.56
C GLU A 101 -0.22 -19.39 -9.62
N CYS A 102 -0.41 -18.97 -10.87
CA CYS A 102 0.65 -19.07 -11.87
C CYS A 102 1.77 -18.04 -11.59
N PRO A 103 3.00 -18.26 -12.10
CA PRO A 103 3.98 -17.18 -12.17
C PRO A 103 3.44 -15.96 -12.93
N GLY A 104 3.94 -14.77 -12.61
CA GLY A 104 3.55 -13.50 -13.23
C GLY A 104 2.39 -12.78 -12.52
N ILE A 105 1.86 -13.35 -11.45
CA ILE A 105 0.77 -12.78 -10.66
C ILE A 105 1.29 -11.71 -9.69
N LYS A 106 0.51 -10.65 -9.52
CA LYS A 106 0.75 -9.54 -8.58
C LYS A 106 -0.34 -9.53 -7.52
N LEU A 107 0.01 -9.77 -6.27
CA LEU A 107 -0.93 -9.82 -5.16
C LEU A 107 -0.87 -8.53 -4.34
N LEU A 108 -1.99 -7.84 -4.12
CA LEU A 108 -2.09 -6.79 -3.10
C LEU A 108 -2.49 -7.44 -1.76
N ALA A 109 -1.57 -7.51 -0.80
CA ALA A 109 -1.73 -8.34 0.40
C ALA A 109 -2.38 -7.59 1.57
N TYR A 110 -3.70 -7.63 1.68
CA TYR A 110 -4.45 -7.05 2.81
C TYR A 110 -5.37 -8.05 3.51
N ASP A 111 -5.70 -7.78 4.76
CA ASP A 111 -6.75 -8.49 5.52
C ASP A 111 -8.09 -7.75 5.46
N SER A 112 -8.05 -6.44 5.25
CA SER A 112 -9.22 -5.59 5.18
C SER A 112 -9.00 -4.49 4.14
N LEU A 113 -10.05 -4.19 3.39
CA LEU A 113 -10.14 -3.07 2.48
C LEU A 113 -11.27 -2.18 2.98
N LEU A 114 -10.92 -0.99 3.49
CA LEU A 114 -11.88 -0.10 4.15
C LEU A 114 -11.76 1.30 3.57
N ALA A 115 -12.89 1.97 3.38
CA ALA A 115 -12.88 3.40 3.10
C ALA A 115 -12.26 4.17 4.28
N VAL A 116 -11.57 5.28 3.99
CA VAL A 116 -10.98 6.14 5.04
C VAL A 116 -12.03 6.58 6.07
N GLU A 117 -13.27 6.83 5.65
CA GLU A 117 -14.37 7.17 6.56
C GLU A 117 -14.70 6.03 7.54
N ASP A 118 -14.68 4.78 7.09
CA ASP A 118 -14.94 3.61 7.94
C ASP A 118 -13.81 3.41 8.97
N ILE A 119 -12.56 3.65 8.56
CA ILE A 119 -11.40 3.64 9.47
C ILE A 119 -11.58 4.66 10.59
N MET A 120 -11.98 5.88 10.24
CA MET A 120 -12.23 6.93 11.22
C MET A 120 -13.40 6.58 12.15
N SER A 121 -14.48 6.04 11.60
CA SER A 121 -15.64 5.60 12.37
C SER A 121 -15.24 4.53 13.40
N ALA A 122 -14.46 3.54 12.97
CA ALA A 122 -13.93 2.47 13.83
C ALA A 122 -13.04 3.03 14.95
N TRP A 123 -12.12 3.94 14.62
CA TRP A 123 -11.27 4.62 15.60
C TRP A 123 -12.07 5.43 16.61
N GLY A 124 -13.06 6.18 16.14
CA GLY A 124 -13.89 7.01 17.01
C GLY A 124 -14.73 6.18 17.98
N ALA A 125 -15.27 5.06 17.51
CA ALA A 125 -15.99 4.09 18.34
C ALA A 125 -15.07 3.45 19.39
N ALA A 126 -13.88 3.00 18.99
CA ALA A 126 -12.92 2.36 19.88
C ALA A 126 -12.37 3.31 20.96
N ALA A 127 -12.09 4.56 20.58
CA ALA A 127 -11.52 5.56 21.49
C ALA A 127 -12.57 6.32 22.32
N GLY A 128 -13.87 6.11 22.07
CA GLY A 128 -14.97 6.81 22.74
C GLY A 128 -15.00 8.31 22.46
N LYS A 129 -14.35 8.77 21.38
CA LYS A 129 -14.22 10.18 21.00
C LYS A 129 -14.38 10.32 19.49
N PRO A 130 -15.03 11.38 18.98
CA PRO A 130 -15.15 11.57 17.54
C PRO A 130 -13.78 11.65 16.86
N ALA A 131 -13.67 11.01 15.70
CA ALA A 131 -12.53 11.10 14.80
C ALA A 131 -12.91 11.86 13.53
N LYS A 132 -11.97 12.64 12.97
CA LYS A 132 -12.17 13.43 11.75
C LYS A 132 -10.95 13.38 10.83
N LEU A 133 -11.17 13.31 9.52
CA LEU A 133 -10.16 13.59 8.51
C LEU A 133 -10.06 15.10 8.31
N VAL A 134 -8.85 15.61 8.48
CA VAL A 134 -8.46 16.97 8.13
C VAL A 134 -7.63 16.86 6.87
N GLU A 135 -8.30 17.04 5.73
CA GLU A 135 -7.64 16.99 4.44
C GLU A 135 -6.67 18.17 4.28
N VAL A 136 -5.41 17.87 3.98
CA VAL A 136 -4.33 18.84 3.84
C VAL A 136 -3.52 18.56 2.57
N THR A 137 -2.65 19.49 2.18
CA THR A 137 -1.74 19.27 1.06
C THR A 137 -0.48 18.52 1.50
N THR A 138 0.22 17.91 0.54
CA THR A 138 1.52 17.25 0.75
C THR A 138 2.58 18.23 1.26
N GLU A 139 2.54 19.50 0.81
CA GLU A 139 3.46 20.55 1.26
C GLU A 139 3.24 20.89 2.75
N PHE A 140 1.98 20.88 3.21
CA PHE A 140 1.65 21.06 4.62
C PHE A 140 2.12 19.87 5.47
N MET A 141 2.00 18.66 4.94
CA MET A 141 2.52 17.46 5.60
C MET A 141 4.05 17.46 5.68
N HIS A 142 4.73 17.93 4.63
CA HIS A 142 6.18 18.00 4.61
C HIS A 142 6.74 19.07 5.56
N GLY A 143 6.28 20.31 5.43
CA GLY A 143 6.83 21.43 6.19
C GLY A 143 6.42 21.38 7.66
N PRO A 144 5.17 21.74 8.00
CA PRO A 144 4.65 21.70 9.37
C PRO A 144 4.75 20.37 10.10
N LEU A 145 4.48 19.22 9.45
CA LEU A 145 4.48 17.91 10.12
C LEU A 145 5.80 17.14 9.98
N GLY A 146 6.74 17.63 9.17
CA GLY A 146 8.07 17.04 9.01
C GLY A 146 8.09 15.70 8.30
N ILE A 147 7.03 15.36 7.53
CA ILE A 147 6.95 14.07 6.84
C ILE A 147 7.86 14.12 5.59
N PRO A 148 8.78 13.17 5.38
CA PRO A 148 9.67 13.17 4.23
C PRO A 148 8.91 13.08 2.89
N TRP A 149 9.41 13.76 1.85
CA TRP A 149 8.81 13.73 0.51
C TRP A 149 8.71 12.32 -0.04
N GLU A 150 9.70 11.49 0.27
CA GLU A 150 9.74 10.11 -0.16
C GLU A 150 8.48 9.36 0.30
N VAL A 151 7.98 9.63 1.52
CA VAL A 151 6.73 9.03 2.03
C VAL A 151 5.50 9.61 1.32
N LEU A 152 5.52 10.90 0.98
CA LEU A 152 4.36 11.66 0.52
C LEU A 152 4.11 11.55 -0.98
N ASP A 153 5.15 11.36 -1.78
CA ASP A 153 5.09 11.27 -3.24
C ASP A 153 4.22 10.09 -3.73
N ALA A 154 4.04 9.08 -2.87
CA ALA A 154 3.14 7.96 -3.11
C ALA A 154 1.65 8.35 -3.11
N LEU A 155 1.26 9.34 -2.30
CA LEU A 155 -0.15 9.63 -2.03
C LEU A 155 -0.91 10.16 -3.25
N PRO A 156 -0.38 11.13 -4.04
CA PRO A 156 -1.06 11.58 -5.25
C PRO A 156 -1.36 10.46 -6.25
N TYR A 157 -0.40 9.55 -6.46
CA TYR A 157 -0.58 8.40 -7.35
C TYR A 157 -1.69 7.47 -6.86
N ILE A 158 -1.67 7.13 -5.56
CA ILE A 158 -2.69 6.26 -4.95
C ILE A 158 -4.08 6.90 -5.07
N ILE A 159 -4.20 8.21 -4.90
CA ILE A 159 -5.48 8.93 -5.04
C ILE A 159 -6.01 8.85 -6.47
N GLU A 160 -5.13 9.00 -7.46
CA GLU A 160 -5.53 9.08 -8.87
C GLU A 160 -5.77 7.69 -9.49
N PHE A 161 -4.90 6.73 -9.18
CA PHE A 161 -4.85 5.43 -9.87
C PHE A 161 -5.12 4.23 -8.96
N GLY A 162 -5.20 4.44 -7.64
CA GLY A 162 -5.28 3.36 -6.66
C GLY A 162 -3.95 2.63 -6.44
N TYR A 163 -3.91 1.73 -5.45
CA TYR A 163 -2.71 1.01 -5.04
C TYR A 163 -2.07 0.13 -6.13
N MET A 164 -2.89 -0.35 -7.06
CA MET A 164 -2.47 -1.28 -8.13
C MET A 164 -2.69 -0.70 -9.52
N GLY A 165 -2.88 0.62 -9.63
CA GLY A 165 -3.08 1.30 -10.91
C GLY A 165 -1.92 1.04 -11.86
N GLY A 166 -2.23 0.78 -13.13
CA GLY A 166 -1.23 0.51 -14.18
C GLY A 166 -0.60 -0.89 -14.13
N LEU A 167 -1.07 -1.80 -13.28
CA LEU A 167 -0.55 -3.15 -13.18
C LEU A 167 -1.51 -4.19 -13.76
N ASP A 168 -0.99 -5.06 -14.62
CA ASP A 168 -1.71 -6.25 -15.10
C ASP A 168 -1.53 -7.46 -14.17
N ASN A 169 -2.43 -8.43 -14.32
CA ASN A 169 -2.42 -9.72 -13.62
C ASN A 169 -2.45 -9.54 -12.08
N VAL A 170 -3.25 -8.58 -11.63
CA VAL A 170 -3.45 -8.29 -10.21
C VAL A 170 -4.53 -9.19 -9.64
N VAL A 171 -4.24 -9.79 -8.49
CA VAL A 171 -5.19 -10.56 -7.69
C VAL A 171 -5.31 -9.94 -6.30
N TYR A 172 -6.47 -10.12 -5.68
CA TYR A 172 -6.81 -9.57 -4.38
C TYR A 172 -7.21 -10.69 -3.41
N PRO A 173 -7.01 -10.51 -2.10
CA PRO A 173 -7.52 -11.41 -1.07
C PRO A 173 -9.05 -11.39 -1.04
N SER A 174 -9.66 -12.27 -1.84
CA SER A 174 -11.10 -12.50 -1.83
C SER A 174 -11.49 -13.84 -2.48
N ASP A 175 -10.48 -14.68 -2.76
CA ASP A 175 -10.56 -15.97 -3.47
C ASP A 175 -9.98 -17.13 -2.64
#